data_AF-A0A6L8KG29-F1
#
_entry.id   AF-A0A6L8KG29-F1
#
_cell.length_a   1.000
_cell.length_b   1.000
_cell.length_c   1.000
_cell.angle_alpha   90.00
_cell.angle_beta   90.00
_cell.angle_gamma   90.00
#
_symmetry.space_group_name_H-M   'P 1'
#
loop_
_entity.id
_entity.type
_entity.pdbx_description
1 polymer ?
#
loop_
_entity_poly.entity_id
_entity_poly.type
_entity_poly.pdbx_seq_one_letter_code
_entity_poly.pdbx_strand_id
1 'polypeptide(L)'
;MWDPAFVTSTSPTAAIREYLRQVYSKDAVFREHVQDLRSSDAFVCGLVYNTVDEITALFNGHRNEAPEQVHKRVQDFFSDCPEHGDVFWKYVETEDVSLISEAIYEYIAERNTDGIVAIEASKIPTLMQRDTTQFC
;
A
#
# COMPACT_ATOMS: atom_id res chain seq x y z
N MET A 1 -14.53 8.39 1.23
CA MET A 1 -15.26 7.33 0.50
C MET A 1 -14.47 7.12 -0.77
N TRP A 2 -13.90 5.93 -0.98
CA TRP A 2 -13.15 5.66 -2.21
C TRP A 2 -14.12 5.42 -3.36
N ASP A 3 -13.87 6.06 -4.49
CA ASP A 3 -14.63 5.81 -5.70
C ASP A 3 -14.27 4.43 -6.25
N PRO A 4 -15.25 3.64 -6.71
CA PRO A 4 -14.97 2.35 -7.32
C PRO A 4 -14.13 2.57 -8.58
N ALA A 5 -12.96 1.93 -8.63
CA ALA A 5 -12.11 1.93 -9.81
C ALA A 5 -12.26 0.61 -10.57
N PHE A 6 -12.22 0.69 -11.89
CA PHE A 6 -12.27 -0.47 -12.77
C PHE A 6 -10.92 -0.66 -13.44
N VAL A 7 -10.35 -1.86 -13.30
CA VAL A 7 -9.15 -2.28 -14.01
C VAL A 7 -9.46 -3.54 -14.82
N THR A 8 -8.93 -3.60 -16.04
CA THR A 8 -9.07 -4.78 -16.90
C THR A 8 -7.87 -5.69 -16.69
N SER A 9 -8.09 -6.97 -16.42
CA SER A 9 -7.00 -7.92 -16.18
C SER A 9 -7.40 -9.35 -16.52
N THR A 10 -6.39 -10.21 -16.71
CA THR A 10 -6.57 -11.62 -17.07
C THR A 10 -6.78 -12.54 -15.87
N SER A 11 -6.54 -12.04 -14.64
CA SER A 11 -6.77 -12.79 -13.40
C SER A 11 -7.05 -11.86 -12.23
N PRO A 12 -7.69 -12.34 -11.14
CA PRO A 12 -7.91 -11.55 -9.93
C PRO A 12 -6.61 -11.00 -9.33
N THR A 13 -5.54 -11.80 -9.27
CA THR A 13 -4.23 -11.36 -8.75
C THR A 13 -3.64 -10.24 -9.59
N ALA A 14 -3.71 -10.35 -10.92
CA ALA A 14 -3.25 -9.31 -11.81
C ALA A 14 -4.13 -8.05 -11.75
N ALA A 15 -5.44 -8.19 -11.48
CA ALA A 15 -6.33 -7.06 -11.25
C ALA A 15 -5.95 -6.29 -9.98
N ILE A 16 -5.67 -6.99 -8.88
CA ILE A 16 -5.22 -6.36 -7.63
C ILE A 16 -3.92 -5.60 -7.85
N ARG A 17 -2.92 -6.22 -8.51
CA ARG A 17 -1.66 -5.55 -8.80
C ARG A 17 -1.85 -4.31 -9.67
N GLU A 18 -2.66 -4.40 -10.72
CA GLU A 18 -2.91 -3.26 -11.60
C GLU A 18 -3.63 -2.12 -10.88
N TYR A 19 -4.60 -2.45 -10.02
CA TYR A 19 -5.27 -1.46 -9.18
C TYR A 19 -4.29 -0.78 -8.21
N LEU A 20 -3.47 -1.57 -7.52
CA LEU A 20 -2.45 -1.07 -6.60
C LEU A 20 -1.51 -0.10 -7.30
N ARG A 21 -1.02 -0.51 -8.47
CA ARG A 21 -0.05 0.23 -9.26
C ARG A 21 -0.65 1.48 -9.92
N GLN A 22 -1.81 1.37 -10.55
CA GLN A 22 -2.33 2.46 -11.38
C GLN A 22 -3.25 3.43 -10.62
N VAL A 23 -3.87 2.97 -9.52
CA VAL A 23 -4.90 3.72 -8.79
C VAL A 23 -4.45 4.01 -7.37
N TYR A 24 -4.19 2.98 -6.57
CA TYR A 24 -3.89 3.15 -5.14
C TYR A 24 -2.59 3.93 -4.90
N SER A 25 -1.55 3.69 -5.70
CA SER A 25 -0.28 4.43 -5.65
C SER A 25 -0.42 5.95 -5.85
N LYS A 26 -1.55 6.40 -6.41
CA LYS A 26 -1.87 7.80 -6.69
C LYS A 26 -2.82 8.42 -5.68
N ASP A 27 -3.38 7.61 -4.77
CA ASP A 27 -4.25 8.10 -3.72
C ASP A 27 -3.49 9.07 -2.81
N ALA A 28 -4.09 10.23 -2.56
CA ALA A 28 -3.44 11.30 -1.81
C ALA A 28 -3.17 10.89 -0.35
N VAL A 29 -4.08 10.12 0.27
CA VAL A 29 -3.93 9.64 1.64
C VAL A 29 -2.81 8.60 1.71
N PHE A 30 -2.73 7.68 0.74
CA PHE A 30 -1.60 6.76 0.62
C PHE A 30 -0.27 7.49 0.44
N ARG A 31 -0.20 8.48 -0.46
CA ARG A 31 1.03 9.24 -0.69
C ARG A 31 1.43 10.09 0.52
N GLU A 32 0.47 10.73 1.18
CA GLU A 32 0.67 11.44 2.45
C GLU A 32 1.19 10.46 3.51
N HIS A 33 0.62 9.26 3.59
CA HIS A 33 1.08 8.22 4.51
C HIS A 33 2.52 7.76 4.22
N VAL A 34 2.90 7.67 2.94
CA VAL A 34 4.29 7.40 2.51
C VAL A 34 5.22 8.61 2.72
N GLN A 35 4.69 9.82 2.87
CA GLN A 35 5.48 11.00 3.22
C GLN A 35 5.59 11.21 4.74
N ASP A 36 4.60 10.75 5.50
CA ASP A 36 4.56 10.78 6.97
C ASP A 36 5.45 9.70 7.61
N LEU A 37 6.14 8.91 6.78
CA LEU A 37 7.13 7.90 7.16
C LEU A 37 8.27 8.42 8.02
N ARG A 38 8.52 9.74 7.98
CA ARG A 38 9.49 10.39 8.87
C ARG A 38 9.06 10.44 10.34
N SER A 39 7.75 10.32 10.62
CA SER A 39 7.19 10.73 11.91
C SER A 39 6.24 9.73 12.57
N SER A 40 5.79 8.71 11.85
CA SER A 40 4.76 7.81 12.34
C SER A 40 5.25 6.38 12.42
N ASP A 41 5.18 5.83 13.63
CA ASP A 41 5.31 4.40 13.88
C ASP A 41 4.34 3.61 12.98
N ALA A 42 3.22 4.15 12.47
CA ALA A 42 2.15 3.34 11.85
C ALA A 42 2.46 2.62 10.52
N PHE A 43 3.27 3.19 9.62
CA PHE A 43 3.62 2.50 8.35
C PHE A 43 4.94 1.74 8.47
N VAL A 44 5.90 2.35 9.16
CA VAL A 44 7.11 1.69 9.63
C VAL A 44 6.68 0.43 10.39
N CYS A 45 5.69 0.47 11.28
CA CYS A 45 5.14 -0.71 11.97
C CYS A 45 4.83 -1.88 11.05
N GLY A 46 4.13 -1.65 9.95
CA GLY A 46 3.76 -2.72 9.02
C GLY A 46 4.96 -3.28 8.23
N LEU A 47 6.00 -2.47 8.03
CA LEU A 47 7.22 -2.84 7.28
C LEU A 47 8.41 -3.23 8.19
N VAL A 48 8.34 -2.89 9.47
CA VAL A 48 9.44 -2.91 10.44
C VAL A 48 9.11 -3.81 11.62
N TYR A 49 7.86 -3.85 12.07
CA TYR A 49 7.36 -4.81 13.06
C TYR A 49 6.55 -5.90 12.34
N ASN A 50 7.26 -6.76 11.62
CA ASN A 50 6.66 -7.85 10.84
C ASN A 50 6.16 -8.99 11.74
N THR A 51 6.43 -8.94 13.03
CA THR A 51 6.00 -9.95 14.01
C THR A 51 5.05 -9.37 15.05
N VAL A 52 4.15 -10.22 15.54
CA VAL A 52 3.22 -9.89 16.63
C VAL A 52 3.99 -9.44 17.89
N ASP A 53 5.16 -10.01 18.15
CA ASP A 53 5.99 -9.67 19.30
C ASP A 53 6.59 -8.26 19.19
N GLU A 54 7.03 -7.87 18.00
CA GLU A 54 7.55 -6.55 17.69
C GLU A 54 6.46 -5.46 17.79
N ILE A 55 5.27 -5.74 17.24
CA ILE A 55 4.10 -4.88 17.36
C ILE A 55 3.70 -4.73 18.83
N THR A 56 3.73 -5.83 19.59
CA THR A 56 3.42 -5.83 21.03
C THR A 56 4.43 -5.03 21.84
N ALA A 57 5.73 -5.12 21.52
CA ALA A 57 6.78 -4.35 22.18
C ALA A 57 6.60 -2.83 21.97
N LEU A 58 6.23 -2.40 20.75
CA LEU A 58 5.90 -1.01 20.48
C LEU A 58 4.71 -0.52 21.31
N PHE A 59 3.60 -1.28 21.32
CA PHE A 59 2.42 -0.92 22.12
C PHE A 59 2.72 -0.87 23.62
N ASN A 60 3.74 -1.60 24.07
CA ASN A 60 4.27 -1.57 25.44
C ASN A 60 5.30 -0.46 25.68
N GLY A 61 5.47 0.47 24.74
CA GLY A 61 6.36 1.64 24.87
C GLY A 61 7.85 1.35 24.73
N HIS A 62 8.21 0.15 24.24
CA HIS A 62 9.61 -0.22 24.01
C HIS A 62 10.00 0.16 22.58
N ARG A 63 10.52 1.38 22.39
CA ARG A 63 11.17 1.79 21.14
C ARG A 63 12.63 1.33 21.14
N ASN A 64 12.89 0.13 20.65
CA ASN A 64 14.25 -0.40 20.52
C ASN A 64 14.58 -0.64 19.05
N GLU A 65 14.83 0.42 18.30
CA GLU A 65 15.45 0.26 16.98
C GLU A 65 16.57 1.25 16.79
N ALA A 66 17.78 0.70 16.68
CA ALA A 66 18.92 1.46 16.24
C ALA A 66 18.73 1.82 14.74
N PRO A 67 19.12 3.02 14.28
CA PRO A 67 18.96 3.45 12.88
C PRO A 67 19.45 2.43 11.85
N GLU A 68 20.44 1.62 12.19
CA GLU A 68 21.01 0.57 11.35
C GLU A 68 20.03 -0.59 11.09
N GLN A 69 19.13 -0.89 12.03
CA GLN A 69 18.10 -1.92 11.86
C GLN A 69 17.00 -1.44 10.91
N VAL A 70 16.64 -0.16 11.00
CA VAL A 70 15.66 0.47 10.09
C VAL A 70 16.20 0.49 8.67
N HIS A 71 17.46 0.90 8.48
CA HIS A 71 18.11 0.88 7.18
C HIS A 71 18.11 -0.53 6.56
N LYS A 72 18.50 -1.55 7.34
CA LYS A 72 18.48 -2.93 6.86
C LYS A 72 17.09 -3.39 6.42
N ARG A 73 16.05 -3.04 7.17
CA ARG A 73 14.67 -3.42 6.85
C ARG A 73 14.13 -2.69 5.63
N VAL A 74 14.50 -1.43 5.42
CA VAL A 74 14.24 -0.72 4.16
C VAL A 74 14.87 -1.49 3.00
N GLN A 75 16.15 -1.86 3.12
CA GLN A 75 16.84 -2.63 2.08
C GLN A 75 16.17 -4.00 1.83
N ASP A 76 15.74 -4.69 2.89
CA ASP A 76 15.04 -5.98 2.77
C ASP A 76 13.67 -5.82 2.07
N PHE A 77 12.90 -4.77 2.38
CA PHE A 77 11.63 -4.46 1.70
C PHE A 77 11.83 -4.14 0.21
N PHE A 78 12.90 -3.41 -0.10
CA PHE A 78 13.29 -3.06 -1.46
C PHE A 78 14.18 -4.10 -2.14
N SER A 79 14.26 -5.33 -1.64
CA SER A 79 15.19 -6.35 -2.15
C SER A 79 15.04 -6.69 -3.64
N ASP A 80 13.83 -6.55 -4.22
CA ASP A 80 13.61 -6.76 -5.66
C ASP A 80 14.05 -5.56 -6.51
N CYS A 81 14.15 -4.36 -5.93
CA CYS A 81 14.64 -3.13 -6.56
C CYS A 81 15.50 -2.33 -5.56
N PRO A 82 16.74 -2.75 -5.27
CA PRO A 82 17.58 -2.14 -4.23
C PRO A 82 17.81 -0.63 -4.45
N GLU A 83 17.85 -0.19 -5.71
CA GLU A 83 17.97 1.21 -6.09
C GLU A 83 16.82 2.08 -5.56
N HIS A 84 15.61 1.54 -5.46
CA HIS A 84 14.48 2.22 -4.84
C HIS A 84 14.67 2.33 -3.33
N GLY A 85 15.27 1.30 -2.71
CA GLY A 85 15.61 1.28 -1.29
C GLY A 85 16.63 2.37 -0.93
N ASP A 86 17.67 2.54 -1.74
CA ASP A 86 18.69 3.58 -1.53
C ASP A 86 18.10 4.99 -1.65
N VAL A 87 17.26 5.22 -2.67
CA VAL A 87 16.59 6.52 -2.87
C VAL A 87 15.60 6.79 -1.74
N PHE A 88 14.84 5.78 -1.34
CA PHE A 88 13.90 5.87 -0.24
C PHE A 88 14.61 6.12 1.10
N TRP A 89 15.75 5.48 1.35
CA TRP A 89 16.57 5.74 2.54
C TRP A 89 17.10 7.17 2.55
N LYS A 90 17.60 7.67 1.42
CA LYS A 90 18.04 9.06 1.30
C LYS A 90 16.89 10.04 1.57
N TYR A 91 15.68 9.73 1.11
CA TYR A 91 14.49 10.51 1.46
C TYR A 91 14.25 10.55 2.97
N VAL A 92 14.36 9.41 3.66
CA VAL A 92 14.22 9.34 5.12
C VAL A 92 15.27 10.21 5.82
N GLU A 93 16.50 10.26 5.31
CA GLU A 93 17.59 11.07 5.87
C GLU A 93 17.45 12.58 5.59
N THR A 94 17.00 12.96 4.38
CA THR A 94 17.01 14.36 3.93
C THR A 94 15.65 15.05 3.97
N GLU A 95 14.57 14.29 4.15
CA GLU A 95 13.18 14.73 4.08
C GLU A 95 12.79 15.37 2.73
N ASP A 96 13.57 15.09 1.68
CA ASP A 96 13.37 15.68 0.36
C ASP A 96 12.36 14.86 -0.43
N VAL A 97 11.08 15.27 -0.37
CA VAL A 97 9.96 14.60 -1.06
C VAL A 97 10.19 14.47 -2.57
N SER A 98 11.03 15.32 -3.18
CA SER A 98 11.34 15.22 -4.61
C SER A 98 12.09 13.95 -4.98
N LEU A 99 12.66 13.24 -4.00
CA LEU A 99 13.33 11.95 -4.20
C LEU A 99 12.34 10.79 -4.39
N ILE A 100 11.10 10.91 -3.91
CA ILE A 100 10.11 9.84 -4.03
C ILE A 100 9.41 9.93 -5.39
N SER A 101 9.90 9.12 -6.34
CA SER A 101 9.31 9.00 -7.68
C SER A 101 8.01 8.18 -7.68
N GLU A 102 7.25 8.26 -8.76
CA GLU A 102 6.05 7.43 -8.96
C GLU A 102 6.37 5.93 -8.88
N ALA A 103 7.52 5.50 -9.39
CA ALA A 103 7.95 4.10 -9.33
C ALA A 103 8.12 3.60 -7.89
N ILE A 104 8.55 4.46 -6.97
CA ILE A 104 8.69 4.10 -5.55
C ILE A 104 7.31 3.97 -4.89
N TYR A 105 6.37 4.88 -5.18
CA TYR A 105 4.99 4.74 -4.72
C TYR A 105 4.32 3.47 -5.26
N GLU A 106 4.51 3.17 -6.55
CA GLU A 106 4.01 1.95 -7.18
C GLU A 106 4.59 0.69 -6.51
N TYR A 107 5.90 0.66 -6.28
CA TYR A 107 6.59 -0.47 -5.66
C TYR A 107 6.09 -0.75 -4.23
N ILE A 108 5.89 0.32 -3.45
CA ILE A 108 5.34 0.24 -2.09
C ILE A 108 3.89 -0.26 -2.13
N ALA A 109 3.06 0.32 -3.00
CA ALA A 109 1.65 -0.02 -3.12
C ALA A 109 1.44 -1.51 -3.45
N GLU A 110 2.22 -2.06 -4.40
CA GLU A 110 2.11 -3.46 -4.80
C GLU A 110 2.40 -4.48 -3.68
N ARG A 111 3.15 -4.08 -2.65
CA ARG A 111 3.48 -4.92 -1.49
C ARG A 111 2.48 -4.80 -0.34
N ASN A 112 1.57 -3.83 -0.41
CA ASN A 112 0.49 -3.68 0.54
C ASN A 112 -0.84 -4.15 -0.07
N THR A 113 -1.01 -5.47 -0.16
CA THR A 113 -2.22 -6.09 -0.73
C THR A 113 -3.36 -6.24 0.27
N ASP A 114 -3.13 -5.89 1.54
CA ASP A 114 -4.06 -6.18 2.63
C ASP A 114 -5.37 -5.40 2.49
N GLY A 115 -6.47 -6.11 2.65
CA GLY A 115 -7.82 -5.53 2.56
C GLY A 115 -8.33 -5.27 1.13
N ILE A 116 -7.59 -5.63 0.09
CA ILE A 116 -8.01 -5.47 -1.31
C ILE A 116 -8.55 -6.79 -1.89
N VAL A 117 -9.74 -6.73 -2.47
CA VAL A 117 -10.40 -7.88 -3.11
C VAL A 117 -10.77 -7.52 -4.54
N ALA A 118 -10.41 -8.38 -5.49
CA ALA A 118 -10.88 -8.28 -6.87
C ALA A 118 -12.16 -9.10 -7.06
N ILE A 119 -13.18 -8.47 -7.65
CA ILE A 119 -14.45 -9.10 -8.01
C ILE A 119 -14.57 -9.10 -9.53
N GLU A 120 -14.81 -10.26 -10.12
CA GLU A 120 -15.10 -10.35 -11.56
C GLU A 120 -16.43 -9.68 -11.86
N ALA A 121 -16.43 -8.72 -12.79
CA ALA A 121 -17.64 -7.97 -13.15
C ALA A 121 -18.81 -8.88 -13.57
N SER A 122 -18.52 -10.00 -14.26
CA SER A 122 -19.52 -11.00 -14.67
C SER A 122 -20.17 -11.76 -13.51
N LYS A 123 -19.53 -11.78 -12.34
CA LYS A 123 -20.03 -12.43 -11.13
C LYS A 123 -20.79 -11.47 -10.20
N ILE A 124 -20.84 -10.18 -10.53
CA ILE A 124 -21.63 -9.20 -9.78
C ILE A 124 -23.11 -9.44 -10.13
N PRO A 125 -23.96 -9.82 -9.16
CA PRO A 125 -25.38 -10.00 -9.42
C PRO A 125 -25.96 -8.66 -9.87
N THR A 126 -26.38 -8.58 -11.12
CA THR A 126 -27.16 -7.44 -11.59
C THR A 126 -28.54 -7.57 -10.97
N LEU A 127 -28.94 -6.59 -10.15
CA LEU A 127 -30.33 -6.46 -9.75
C LEU A 127 -31.13 -6.27 -11.05
N MET A 128 -31.76 -7.34 -11.52
CA MET A 128 -32.81 -7.26 -12.53
C MET A 128 -33.83 -6.27 -11.98
N GLN A 129 -33.94 -5.10 -12.63
CA GLN A 129 -35.06 -4.20 -12.42
C GLN A 129 -36.30 -5.07 -12.56
N ARG A 130 -37.04 -5.27 -11.46
CA ARG A 130 -38.34 -5.92 -11.53
C ARG A 130 -39.15 -5.05 -12.47
N ASP A 131 -39.48 -5.60 -13.64
CA ASP A 131 -40.44 -5.01 -14.55
C ASP A 131 -41.67 -4.64 -13.74
N THR A 132 -41.91 -3.34 -13.60
CA THR A 132 -43.13 -2.78 -13.04
C THR A 132 -44.26 -3.09 -14.04
N THR A 133 -44.67 -4.35 -14.07
CA THR A 133 -45.83 -4.80 -14.83
C THR A 133 -46.99 -4.93 -13.86
N GLN A 134 -48.14 -4.36 -14.26
CA GLN A 134 -49.47 -4.38 -13.65
C GLN A 134 -49.77 -3.31 -12.59
N PHE A 135 -50.48 -2.27 -13.04
CA PHE A 135 -51.92 -2.18 -12.74
C PHE A 135 -52.67 -1.88 -14.05
N CYS A 136 -53.53 -2.81 -14.47
CA CYS A 136 -54.64 -2.54 -15.39
C CYS A 136 -55.81 -1.95 -14.60
#